data_AF-A0A5N5U6C0-F1
#
_entry.id   AF-A0A5N5U6C0-F1
#
_cell.length_a   1.000
_cell.length_b   1.000
_cell.length_c   1.000
_cell.angle_alpha   90.00
_cell.angle_beta   90.00
_cell.angle_gamma   90.00
#
_symmetry.space_group_name_H-M   'P 1'
#
loop_
_entity.id
_entity.type
_entity.pdbx_description
1 polymer ?
#
loop_
_entity_poly.entity_id
_entity_poly.type
_entity_poly.pdbx_seq_one_letter_code
_entity_poly.pdbx_strand_id
1 'polypeptide(L)'
;MSRLVATVTFGRRPAIGSGIEPVAVAHGYAEPMARFLGYNLTDDGTLDRVPGAYAPVLGDRPSVVTDLLLALAPELSSIADRIGTLDTKSRVNYGVDFREKAFDSAVGWGSDGYGRHFEARSQLESHPIDGAVAVACYGSGELCRAIEANLDRLDVDALRG
;
A
#
# COMPACT_ATOMS: atom_id res chain seq x y z
N MET A 1 -14.54 -1.89 -19.80
CA MET A 1 -13.44 -0.94 -19.47
C MET A 1 -13.20 -1.02 -17.98
N SER A 2 -11.95 -0.99 -17.50
CA SER A 2 -11.68 -0.97 -16.06
C SER A 2 -12.10 0.37 -15.47
N ARG A 3 -13.09 0.38 -14.59
CA ARG A 3 -13.57 1.58 -13.87
C ARG A 3 -12.70 1.85 -12.66
N LEU A 4 -12.26 3.10 -12.48
CA LEU A 4 -11.64 3.57 -11.24
C LEU A 4 -12.70 3.56 -10.13
N VAL A 5 -12.40 2.88 -9.03
CA VAL A 5 -13.33 2.72 -7.90
C VAL A 5 -12.76 3.18 -6.57
N ALA A 6 -11.44 3.31 -6.46
CA ALA A 6 -10.80 3.84 -5.26
C ALA A 6 -9.50 4.56 -5.60
N THR A 7 -9.14 5.54 -4.78
CA THR A 7 -7.77 6.08 -4.70
C THR A 7 -7.27 5.98 -3.27
N VAL A 8 -6.04 5.49 -3.10
CA VAL A 8 -5.34 5.48 -1.81
C VAL A 8 -4.11 6.35 -1.95
N THR A 9 -4.01 7.39 -1.13
CA THR A 9 -2.92 8.35 -1.13
C THR A 9 -2.15 8.25 0.16
N PHE A 10 -0.84 8.10 0.06
CA PHE A 10 0.08 8.04 1.18
C PHE A 10 0.86 9.35 1.26
N GLY A 11 1.14 9.83 2.45
CA GLY A 11 1.85 11.09 2.61
C GLY A 11 2.19 11.42 4.05
N ARG A 12 2.98 12.48 4.18
CA ARG A 12 3.41 13.03 5.47
C ARG A 12 2.34 13.97 6.00
N ARG A 13 2.30 14.14 7.31
CA ARG A 13 1.57 15.27 7.89
C ARG A 13 2.37 16.56 7.72
N PRO A 14 1.78 17.63 7.18
CA PRO A 14 2.43 18.93 7.16
C PRO A 14 2.66 19.41 8.59
N ALA A 15 3.80 20.06 8.84
CA ALA A 15 4.14 20.59 10.16
C ALA A 15 3.14 21.66 10.65
N ILE A 16 2.50 22.35 9.71
CA ILE A 16 1.52 23.41 9.97
C ILE A 16 0.34 23.24 9.01
N GLY A 17 -0.88 23.32 9.55
CA GLY A 17 -2.12 23.24 8.77
C GLY A 17 -2.77 21.86 8.80
N SER A 18 -3.80 21.69 7.99
CA SER A 18 -4.54 20.43 7.84
C SER A 18 -4.25 19.80 6.48
N GLY A 19 -4.24 18.47 6.43
CA GLY A 19 -4.15 17.72 5.18
C GLY A 19 -2.99 16.74 5.17
N ILE A 20 -2.51 16.44 3.97
CA ILE A 20 -1.48 15.45 3.69
C ILE A 20 -0.54 16.02 2.63
N GLU A 21 0.76 15.87 2.83
CA GLU A 21 1.80 16.08 1.81
C GLU A 21 2.03 14.75 1.11
N PRO A 22 1.42 14.50 -0.06
CA PRO A 22 1.43 13.19 -0.67
C PRO A 22 2.84 12.80 -1.13
N VAL A 23 3.18 11.52 -1.01
CA VAL A 23 4.42 10.93 -1.53
C VAL A 23 4.13 9.83 -2.54
N ALA A 24 2.98 9.18 -2.44
CA ALA A 24 2.56 8.13 -3.38
C ALA A 24 1.04 8.03 -3.48
N VAL A 25 0.57 7.49 -4.61
CA VAL A 25 -0.85 7.27 -4.89
C VAL A 25 -1.04 5.89 -5.52
N ALA A 26 -2.12 5.20 -5.15
CA ALA A 26 -2.56 3.97 -5.77
C ALA A 26 -3.99 4.12 -6.31
N HIS A 27 -4.18 3.80 -7.60
CA HIS A 27 -5.48 3.82 -8.27
C HIS A 27 -6.07 2.40 -8.33
N GLY A 28 -7.18 2.18 -7.63
CA GLY A 28 -7.90 0.92 -7.57
C GLY A 28 -8.97 0.79 -8.65
N TYR A 29 -8.92 -0.30 -9.41
CA TYR A 29 -9.86 -0.63 -10.47
C TYR A 29 -10.57 -1.95 -10.19
N ALA A 30 -11.88 -2.04 -10.43
CA ALA A 30 -12.68 -3.22 -10.06
C ALA A 30 -12.77 -4.34 -11.12
N GLU A 31 -12.55 -4.04 -12.41
CA GLU A 31 -12.90 -4.98 -13.49
C GLU A 31 -11.74 -5.26 -14.48
N PRO A 32 -11.65 -6.49 -15.03
CA PRO A 32 -12.42 -7.70 -14.69
C PRO A 32 -11.96 -8.37 -13.37
N MET A 33 -10.88 -7.87 -12.77
CA MET A 33 -10.37 -8.27 -11.45
C MET A 33 -9.86 -7.02 -10.73
N ALA A 34 -10.03 -7.00 -9.40
CA ALA A 34 -9.55 -5.90 -8.57
C ALA A 34 -8.03 -5.75 -8.70
N ARG A 35 -7.56 -4.54 -8.99
CA ARG A 35 -6.13 -4.23 -9.11
C ARG A 35 -5.82 -2.77 -8.80
N PHE A 36 -4.63 -2.53 -8.30
CA PHE A 36 -4.07 -1.20 -8.10
C PHE A 36 -2.92 -0.92 -9.05
N LEU A 37 -2.92 0.28 -9.62
CA LEU A 37 -1.75 0.88 -10.25
C LEU A 37 -1.12 1.86 -9.25
N GLY A 38 0.17 1.71 -8.97
CA GLY A 38 0.92 2.56 -8.05
C GLY A 38 1.67 3.67 -8.77
N TYR A 39 1.81 4.80 -8.09
CA TYR A 39 2.51 5.99 -8.58
C TYR A 39 3.29 6.63 -7.44
N ASN A 40 4.55 7.01 -7.69
CA ASN A 40 5.29 7.91 -6.81
C ASN A 40 4.95 9.35 -7.21
N LEU A 41 4.79 10.23 -6.24
CA LEU A 41 4.68 11.66 -6.49
C LEU A 41 6.08 12.28 -6.47
N THR A 42 6.44 12.96 -7.54
CA THR A 42 7.69 13.72 -7.65
C THR A 42 7.53 15.14 -7.09
N ASP A 43 8.65 15.81 -6.83
CA ASP A 43 8.66 17.17 -6.28
C ASP A 43 7.97 18.21 -7.18
N ASP A 44 7.89 17.95 -8.50
CA ASP A 44 7.19 18.80 -9.47
C ASP A 44 5.69 18.49 -9.61
N GLY A 45 5.18 17.56 -8.78
CA GLY A 45 3.77 17.17 -8.75
C GLY A 45 3.37 16.19 -9.85
N THR A 46 4.32 15.60 -10.57
CA THR A 46 4.04 14.56 -11.57
C THR A 46 3.92 13.17 -10.94
N LEU A 47 3.17 12.29 -11.60
CA LEU A 47 2.98 10.92 -11.16
C LEU A 47 3.87 9.98 -11.97
N ASP A 48 4.92 9.46 -11.33
CA ASP A 48 5.77 8.43 -11.93
C ASP A 48 5.19 7.05 -11.65
N ARG A 49 4.91 6.29 -12.71
CA ARG A 49 4.18 5.02 -12.59
C ARG A 49 5.11 3.89 -12.16
N VAL A 50 4.74 3.22 -11.06
CA VAL A 50 5.38 1.98 -10.65
C VAL A 50 5.01 0.86 -11.64
N PRO A 51 5.99 0.13 -12.20
CA PRO A 51 5.73 -1.00 -13.08
C PRO A 51 4.85 -2.06 -12.42
N GLY A 52 3.99 -2.71 -13.21
CA GLY A 52 3.12 -3.79 -12.75
C GLY A 52 1.75 -3.33 -12.24
N ALA A 53 1.08 -4.22 -11.52
CA ALA A 53 -0.21 -3.98 -10.89
C ALA A 53 -0.41 -4.90 -9.68
N TYR A 54 -0.81 -4.34 -8.55
CA TYR A 54 -1.10 -5.13 -7.35
C TYR A 54 -2.53 -5.68 -7.41
N ALA A 55 -2.68 -7.00 -7.35
CA ALA A 55 -3.98 -7.66 -7.24
C ALA A 55 -4.21 -8.13 -5.79
N PRO A 56 -5.04 -7.42 -4.98
CA PRO A 56 -5.28 -7.78 -3.59
C PRO A 56 -6.10 -9.06 -3.44
N VAL A 57 -5.83 -9.81 -2.38
CA VAL A 57 -6.71 -10.89 -1.91
C VAL A 57 -7.80 -10.27 -1.03
N LEU A 58 -9.06 -10.30 -1.50
CA LEU A 58 -10.20 -9.62 -0.86
C LEU A 58 -10.95 -10.47 0.19
N GLY A 59 -10.42 -11.64 0.55
CA GLY A 59 -11.04 -12.56 1.52
C GLY A 59 -11.08 -12.02 2.96
N ASP A 60 -11.29 -12.93 3.93
CA ASP A 60 -11.72 -12.66 5.31
C ASP A 60 -10.84 -11.68 6.13
N ARG A 61 -9.62 -11.37 5.67
CA ARG A 61 -8.75 -10.36 6.28
C ARG A 61 -7.82 -9.71 5.23
N PRO A 62 -8.28 -8.71 4.48
CA PRO A 62 -7.53 -8.15 3.37
C PRO A 62 -6.51 -7.13 3.85
N SER A 63 -5.26 -7.19 3.36
CA SER A 63 -4.16 -6.27 3.75
C SER A 63 -3.84 -5.26 2.64
N VAL A 64 -4.87 -4.75 1.96
CA VAL A 64 -4.77 -3.88 0.78
C VAL A 64 -3.91 -2.64 1.03
N VAL A 65 -4.24 -1.85 2.05
CA VAL A 65 -3.53 -0.62 2.40
C VAL A 65 -2.15 -0.93 2.94
N THR A 66 -2.01 -1.98 3.75
CA THR A 66 -0.72 -2.40 4.30
C THR A 66 0.27 -2.78 3.20
N ASP A 67 -0.17 -3.60 2.24
CA ASP A 67 0.69 -4.03 1.12
C ASP A 67 1.08 -2.85 0.23
N LEU A 68 0.14 -1.94 -0.04
CA LEU A 68 0.41 -0.71 -0.79
C LEU A 68 1.38 0.22 -0.05
N LEU A 69 1.24 0.36 1.28
CA LEU A 69 2.13 1.18 2.10
C LEU A 69 3.55 0.61 2.10
N LEU A 70 3.70 -0.71 2.29
CA LEU A 70 5.01 -1.38 2.21
C LEU A 70 5.69 -1.19 0.86
N ALA A 71 4.92 -1.22 -0.23
CA ALA A 71 5.45 -1.13 -1.58
C ALA A 71 5.75 0.31 -2.02
N LEU A 72 4.95 1.27 -1.59
CA LEU A 72 4.97 2.64 -2.12
C LEU A 72 5.61 3.65 -1.18
N ALA A 73 5.36 3.54 0.13
CA ALA A 73 5.80 4.53 1.11
C ALA A 73 6.18 3.90 2.47
N PRO A 74 7.06 2.87 2.52
CA PRO A 74 7.43 2.20 3.77
C PRO A 74 8.08 3.14 4.79
N GLU A 75 8.66 4.25 4.33
CA GLU A 75 9.26 5.30 5.15
C GLU A 75 8.26 6.05 6.05
N LEU A 76 6.96 5.93 5.79
CA LEU A 76 5.92 6.52 6.64
C LEU A 76 5.61 5.68 7.88
N SER A 77 6.23 4.52 8.05
CA SER A 77 6.06 3.69 9.25
C SER A 77 7.07 4.08 10.33
N SER A 78 6.65 4.06 11.60
CA SER A 78 7.53 4.24 12.76
C SER A 78 8.66 3.19 12.85
N ILE A 79 8.52 2.08 12.12
CA ILE A 79 9.52 1.01 12.03
C ILE A 79 10.17 0.91 10.63
N ALA A 80 10.23 2.02 9.89
CA ALA A 80 10.78 2.08 8.53
C ALA A 80 12.16 1.40 8.40
N ASP A 81 13.10 1.67 9.32
CA ASP A 81 14.44 1.05 9.30
C ASP A 81 14.38 -0.48 9.37
N ARG A 82 13.45 -1.01 10.19
CA ARG A 82 13.24 -2.44 10.31
C ARG A 82 12.62 -3.01 9.04
N ILE A 83 11.65 -2.31 8.44
CA ILE A 83 11.06 -2.69 7.15
C ILE A 83 12.14 -2.72 6.07
N GLY A 84 12.99 -1.69 5.97
CA GLY A 84 14.11 -1.64 5.03
C GLY A 84 15.13 -2.75 5.23
N THR A 85 15.38 -3.15 6.48
CA THR A 85 16.20 -4.33 6.78
C THR A 85 15.56 -5.62 6.28
N LEU A 86 14.25 -5.80 6.46
CA LEU A 86 13.53 -6.98 5.97
C LEU A 86 13.48 -7.01 4.43
N ASP A 87 13.32 -5.85 3.81
CA ASP A 87 13.32 -5.68 2.35
C ASP A 87 14.69 -6.04 1.75
N THR A 88 15.77 -5.51 2.33
CA THR A 88 17.14 -5.88 1.96
C THR A 88 17.37 -7.38 2.08
N LYS A 89 16.90 -8.00 3.17
CA LYS A 89 16.97 -9.46 3.33
C LYS A 89 16.12 -10.20 2.31
N SER A 90 14.99 -9.65 1.90
CA SER A 90 14.16 -10.24 0.85
C SER A 90 14.92 -10.27 -0.47
N ARG A 91 15.48 -9.11 -0.88
CA ARG A 91 16.26 -8.98 -2.11
C ARG A 91 17.48 -9.90 -2.13
N VAL A 92 18.24 -9.96 -1.03
CA VAL A 92 19.46 -10.79 -0.95
C VAL A 92 19.15 -12.28 -1.02
N ASN A 93 18.08 -12.74 -0.36
CA ASN A 93 17.81 -14.18 -0.25
C ASN A 93 16.89 -14.73 -1.35
N TYR A 94 16.07 -13.86 -1.95
CA TYR A 94 14.99 -14.27 -2.87
C TYR A 94 15.01 -13.49 -4.19
N GLY A 95 15.90 -12.51 -4.35
CA GLY A 95 16.00 -11.72 -5.57
C GLY A 95 14.84 -10.74 -5.82
N VAL A 96 13.96 -10.55 -4.83
CA VAL A 96 12.75 -9.72 -4.95
C VAL A 96 12.59 -8.81 -3.74
N ASP A 97 12.30 -7.54 -3.98
CA ASP A 97 11.95 -6.56 -2.95
C ASP A 97 10.43 -6.47 -2.71
N PHE A 98 9.98 -5.75 -1.68
CA PHE A 98 8.55 -5.67 -1.34
C PHE A 98 7.71 -4.96 -2.39
N ARG A 99 8.27 -3.99 -3.11
CA ARG A 99 7.57 -3.27 -4.18
C ARG A 99 7.35 -4.20 -5.37
N GLU A 100 8.41 -4.83 -5.85
CA GLU A 100 8.35 -5.88 -6.88
C GLU A 100 7.39 -6.97 -6.43
N LYS A 101 7.47 -7.40 -5.17
CA LYS A 101 6.59 -8.44 -4.65
C LYS A 101 5.11 -8.09 -4.71
N ALA A 102 4.76 -6.84 -4.40
CA ALA A 102 3.38 -6.37 -4.45
C ALA A 102 2.87 -6.20 -5.89
N PHE A 103 3.71 -5.74 -6.81
CA PHE A 103 3.29 -5.30 -8.14
C PHE A 103 3.58 -6.29 -9.30
N ASP A 104 4.42 -7.31 -9.10
CA ASP A 104 4.85 -8.21 -10.19
C ASP A 104 3.88 -9.38 -10.42
N SER A 105 3.39 -10.01 -9.35
CA SER A 105 2.34 -11.02 -9.41
C SER A 105 1.77 -11.22 -8.01
N ALA A 106 0.44 -11.36 -7.90
CA ALA A 106 -0.32 -11.41 -6.64
C ALA A 106 0.51 -11.93 -5.46
N VAL A 107 0.53 -11.18 -4.34
CA VAL A 107 1.24 -11.55 -3.09
C VAL A 107 0.67 -12.87 -2.57
N GLY A 108 1.14 -13.97 -3.15
CA GLY A 108 0.54 -15.29 -3.06
C GLY A 108 1.37 -16.18 -2.17
N TRP A 109 0.70 -16.94 -1.30
CA TRP A 109 1.34 -17.90 -0.43
C TRP A 109 2.19 -18.91 -1.25
N GLY A 110 3.43 -19.14 -0.82
CA GLY A 110 4.36 -20.09 -1.46
C GLY A 110 5.29 -19.50 -2.54
N SER A 111 5.19 -18.20 -2.83
CA SER A 111 6.08 -17.51 -3.77
C SER A 111 7.33 -16.93 -3.08
N ASP A 112 8.42 -16.78 -3.83
CA ASP A 112 9.71 -16.30 -3.30
C ASP A 112 9.57 -14.94 -2.61
N GLY A 113 10.20 -14.78 -1.44
CA GLY A 113 10.08 -13.56 -0.63
C GLY A 113 8.76 -13.37 0.12
N TYR A 114 7.72 -14.20 -0.11
CA TYR A 114 6.43 -14.06 0.56
C TYR A 114 6.54 -14.07 2.09
N GLY A 115 7.38 -14.94 2.66
CA GLY A 115 7.56 -15.01 4.12
C GLY A 115 8.08 -13.70 4.72
N ARG A 116 8.99 -13.00 4.02
CA ARG A 116 9.52 -11.70 4.46
C ARG A 116 8.50 -10.58 4.26
N HIS A 117 7.77 -10.61 3.16
CA HIS A 117 6.66 -9.68 2.93
C HIS A 117 5.58 -9.82 4.00
N PHE A 118 5.19 -11.05 4.33
CA PHE A 118 4.22 -11.34 5.39
C PHE A 118 4.72 -10.92 6.78
N GLU A 119 6.01 -11.12 7.08
CA GLU A 119 6.63 -10.62 8.30
C GLU A 119 6.56 -9.09 8.37
N ALA A 120 6.97 -8.39 7.30
CA ALA A 120 6.92 -6.94 7.22
C ALA A 120 5.50 -6.39 7.37
N ARG A 121 4.52 -7.04 6.72
CA ARG A 121 3.08 -6.74 6.88
C ARG A 121 2.64 -6.86 8.33
N SER A 122 2.98 -7.97 8.98
CA SER A 122 2.60 -8.22 10.37
C SER A 122 3.23 -7.21 11.33
N GLN A 123 4.49 -6.84 11.09
CA GLN A 123 5.16 -5.79 11.85
C GLN A 123 4.48 -4.44 11.62
N LEU A 124 4.19 -4.07 10.38
CA LEU A 124 3.53 -2.80 10.07
C LEU A 124 2.14 -2.70 10.72
N GLU A 125 1.31 -3.75 10.64
CA GLU A 125 -0.02 -3.75 11.29
C GLU A 125 0.05 -3.67 12.84
N SER A 126 1.23 -3.91 13.43
CA SER A 126 1.42 -3.90 14.89
C SER A 126 2.06 -2.61 15.42
N HIS A 127 2.37 -1.64 14.56
CA HIS A 127 3.06 -0.40 14.95
C HIS A 127 2.38 0.83 14.32
N PRO A 128 2.54 2.02 14.92
CA PRO A 128 2.00 3.25 14.36
C PRO A 128 2.58 3.59 12.99
N ILE A 129 1.76 4.20 12.15
CA ILE A 129 2.16 4.86 10.92
C ILE A 129 2.32 6.35 11.24
N ASP A 130 3.53 6.88 11.06
CA ASP A 130 3.86 8.29 11.35
C ASP A 130 3.27 9.25 10.30
N GLY A 131 2.97 8.73 9.10
CA GLY A 131 2.28 9.44 8.04
C GLY A 131 0.74 9.43 8.18
N ALA A 132 0.08 9.83 7.09
CA ALA A 132 -1.36 9.76 6.93
C ALA A 132 -1.73 8.96 5.66
N VAL A 133 -2.95 8.43 5.64
CA VAL A 133 -3.52 7.75 4.48
C VAL A 133 -4.84 8.42 4.14
N ALA A 134 -4.96 8.95 2.93
CA ALA A 134 -6.22 9.46 2.41
C ALA A 134 -6.84 8.45 1.43
N VAL A 135 -8.11 8.14 1.61
CA VAL A 135 -8.85 7.20 0.76
C VAL A 135 -10.12 7.87 0.26
N ALA A 136 -10.35 7.74 -1.05
CA ALA A 136 -11.64 8.07 -1.66
C ALA A 136 -12.18 6.84 -2.38
N CYS A 137 -13.45 6.51 -2.11
CA CYS A 137 -14.13 5.36 -2.68
C CYS A 137 -15.30 5.80 -3.54
N TYR A 138 -15.25 5.50 -4.84
CA TYR A 138 -16.23 5.93 -5.84
C TYR A 138 -17.38 4.92 -6.05
N GLY A 139 -17.64 4.09 -5.02
CA GLY A 139 -18.67 3.07 -4.98
C GLY A 139 -18.57 2.18 -3.74
N SER A 140 -19.53 1.27 -3.55
CA SER A 140 -19.65 0.40 -2.37
C SER A 140 -19.19 -1.06 -2.62
N GLY A 141 -18.25 -1.24 -3.54
CA GLY A 141 -17.77 -2.56 -3.97
C GLY A 141 -16.90 -3.27 -2.93
N GLU A 142 -16.64 -4.55 -3.17
CA GLU A 142 -15.80 -5.40 -2.30
C GLU A 142 -14.42 -4.80 -2.03
N LEU A 143 -13.81 -4.19 -3.05
CA LEU A 143 -12.52 -3.51 -2.92
C LEU A 143 -12.54 -2.38 -1.88
N CYS A 144 -13.58 -1.55 -1.89
CA CYS A 144 -13.72 -0.45 -0.92
C CYS A 144 -13.93 -0.98 0.50
N ARG A 145 -14.75 -2.03 0.66
CA ARG A 145 -14.92 -2.68 1.98
C ARG A 145 -13.61 -3.27 2.49
N ALA A 146 -12.80 -3.85 1.59
CA ALA A 146 -11.50 -4.40 1.94
C ALA A 146 -10.49 -3.32 2.35
N ILE A 147 -10.51 -2.16 1.69
CA ILE A 147 -9.69 -1.00 2.08
C ILE A 147 -10.09 -0.53 3.47
N GLU A 148 -11.38 -0.28 3.71
CA GLU A 148 -11.89 0.18 5.02
C GLU A 148 -11.58 -0.82 6.14
N ALA A 149 -11.86 -2.11 5.92
CA ALA A 149 -11.57 -3.16 6.88
C ALA A 149 -10.06 -3.30 7.17
N ASN A 150 -9.19 -2.88 6.26
CA ASN A 150 -7.77 -2.78 6.53
C ASN A 150 -7.40 -1.53 7.33
N LEU A 151 -7.93 -0.35 6.96
CA LEU A 151 -7.71 0.90 7.67
C LEU A 151 -8.12 0.83 9.14
N ASP A 152 -9.27 0.22 9.42
CA ASP A 152 -9.81 0.11 10.79
C ASP A 152 -8.90 -0.69 11.75
N ARG A 153 -7.94 -1.45 11.20
CA ARG A 153 -6.94 -2.22 11.96
C ARG A 153 -5.58 -1.56 12.04
N LEU A 154 -5.33 -0.52 11.25
CA LEU A 154 -4.07 0.20 11.24
C LEU A 154 -4.11 1.35 12.25
N ASP A 155 -3.03 1.50 13.01
CA ASP A 155 -2.81 2.69 13.83
C ASP A 155 -2.27 3.82 12.94
N VAL A 156 -3.20 4.49 12.26
CA VAL A 156 -2.91 5.51 11.24
C VAL A 156 -3.95 6.61 11.25
N ASP A 157 -3.53 7.81 10.85
CA ASP A 157 -4.45 8.88 10.51
C ASP A 157 -5.09 8.65 9.14
N ALA A 158 -6.34 8.17 9.15
CA ALA A 158 -7.09 7.87 7.94
C ALA A 158 -8.08 9.00 7.58
N LEU A 159 -7.83 9.68 6.47
CA LEU A 159 -8.73 10.67 5.87
C LEU A 159 -9.66 9.97 4.87
N ARG A 160 -10.97 9.93 5.15
CA ARG A 160 -11.97 9.27 4.31
C ARG A 160 -12.80 10.30 3.54
N GLY A 161 -12.87 10.16 2.22
CA GLY A 161 -13.57 11.06 1.30
C GLY A 161 -14.58 10.37 0.39
#